data_AF-A0A8J5J7J2-F1
#
_entry.id   AF-A0A8J5J7J2-F1
#
_cell.length_a   1.000
_cell.length_b   1.000
_cell.length_c   1.000
_cell.angle_alpha   90.00
_cell.angle_beta   90.00
_cell.angle_gamma   90.00
#
_symmetry.space_group_name_H-M   'P 1'
#
loop_
_entity.id
_entity.type
_entity.pdbx_description
1 polymer ?
#
loop_
_entity_poly.entity_id
_entity_poly.type
_entity_poly.pdbx_seq_one_letter_code
_entity_poly.pdbx_strand_id
1 'polypeptide(L)'
;MDASDRGLCALWPARKEYLQVEFDEEELQQIEKGNAIGADELSINIRELMSGVFAPVVWASKWSQAVPDYHTHIRFWIDNSSAVCWANRRSSRNPFAQMLLRLIALGDFCSHVVCLDTGQSPTEPKETMEPLGAGLRARVIADTSRIQYRRAWNQ
;
A
#
# COMPACT_ATOMS: atom_id res chain seq x y z
N MET A 1 2.42 -3.09 -0.82
CA MET A 1 1.20 -2.39 -1.30
C MET A 1 1.66 -1.42 -2.35
N ASP A 2 0.78 -1.10 -3.30
CA ASP A 2 1.13 -0.35 -4.50
C ASP A 2 -0.10 0.38 -5.04
N ALA A 3 0.12 1.41 -5.84
CA ALA A 3 -0.91 2.17 -6.52
C ALA A 3 -0.52 2.43 -7.99
N SER A 4 -1.53 2.51 -8.84
CA SER A 4 -1.37 2.87 -10.25
C SER A 4 -2.39 3.95 -10.62
N ASP A 5 -2.39 4.40 -11.87
CA ASP A 5 -3.45 5.29 -12.35
C ASP A 5 -4.81 4.58 -12.50
N ARG A 6 -4.86 3.24 -12.40
CA ARG A 6 -6.11 2.46 -12.48
C ARG A 6 -6.71 2.16 -11.11
N GLY A 7 -5.88 2.07 -10.08
CA GLY A 7 -6.33 1.57 -8.79
C GLY A 7 -5.22 1.24 -7.83
N LEU A 8 -5.62 0.64 -6.72
CA LEU A 8 -4.83 0.33 -5.54
C LEU A 8 -4.71 -1.18 -5.34
N CYS A 9 -3.60 -1.61 -4.74
CA CYS A 9 -3.42 -3.01 -4.35
C CYS A 9 -2.69 -3.14 -3.01
N ALA A 10 -3.22 -4.00 -2.14
CA ALA A 10 -2.54 -4.47 -0.95
C ALA A 10 -2.57 -5.99 -0.87
N LEU A 11 -1.49 -6.59 -0.38
CA LEU A 11 -1.37 -8.03 -0.22
C LEU A 11 -1.27 -8.37 1.26
N TRP A 12 -1.95 -9.44 1.67
CA TRP A 12 -1.73 -10.08 2.96
C TRP A 12 -1.21 -11.51 2.75
N PRO A 13 0.13 -11.66 2.64
CA PRO A 13 0.76 -12.93 2.24
C PRO A 13 0.44 -14.12 3.12
N ALA A 14 0.45 -13.91 4.45
CA ALA A 14 0.22 -14.96 5.43
C ALA A 14 -1.15 -15.63 5.26
N ARG A 15 -2.15 -14.90 4.74
CA ARG A 15 -3.50 -15.40 4.48
C ARG A 15 -3.79 -15.68 3.01
N LYS A 16 -2.84 -15.40 2.11
CA LYS A 16 -3.04 -15.46 0.64
C LYS A 16 -4.25 -14.63 0.19
N GLU A 17 -4.47 -13.50 0.86
CA GLU A 17 -5.55 -12.55 0.54
C GLU A 17 -4.95 -11.31 -0.14
N TYR A 18 -5.75 -10.65 -0.97
CA TYR A 18 -5.42 -9.38 -1.57
C TYR A 18 -6.62 -8.44 -1.55
N LEU A 19 -6.34 -7.14 -1.51
CA LEU A 19 -7.30 -6.06 -1.68
C LEU A 19 -6.96 -5.36 -2.99
N GLN A 20 -7.96 -5.20 -3.85
CA GLN A 20 -7.87 -4.39 -5.05
C GLN A 20 -9.03 -3.40 -5.06
N VAL A 21 -8.72 -2.14 -5.34
CA VAL A 21 -9.72 -1.08 -5.51
C VAL A 21 -9.47 -0.45 -6.88
N GLU A 22 -10.48 -0.44 -7.73
CA GLU A 22 -10.43 0.28 -9.01
C GLU A 22 -11.01 1.68 -8.80
N PHE A 23 -10.37 2.66 -9.42
CA PHE A 23 -10.86 4.04 -9.39
C PHE A 23 -12.06 4.20 -10.32
N ASP A 24 -13.01 5.02 -9.90
CA ASP A 24 -14.14 5.40 -10.73
C ASP A 24 -13.76 6.47 -11.77
N GLU A 25 -14.70 6.79 -12.66
CA GLU A 25 -14.47 7.74 -13.75
C GLU A 25 -14.10 9.15 -13.24
N GLU A 26 -14.63 9.57 -12.10
CA GLU A 26 -14.32 10.88 -11.52
C GLU A 26 -12.90 10.90 -10.95
N GLU A 27 -12.51 9.85 -10.23
CA GLU A 27 -11.17 9.66 -9.70
C GLU A 27 -10.12 9.55 -10.83
N LEU A 28 -10.43 8.82 -11.90
CA LEU A 28 -9.55 8.71 -13.08
C LEU A 28 -9.32 10.07 -13.75
N GLN A 29 -10.37 10.89 -13.89
CA GLN A 29 -10.26 12.25 -14.44
C GLN A 29 -9.43 13.16 -13.54
N GLN A 30 -9.57 13.05 -12.21
CA GLN A 30 -8.74 13.79 -11.25
C GLN A 30 -7.27 13.39 -11.37
N ILE A 31 -6.98 12.10 -11.50
CA ILE A 31 -5.62 11.57 -11.69
C ILE A 31 -5.01 12.09 -13.00
N GLU A 32 -5.74 12.00 -14.11
CA GLU A 32 -5.27 12.46 -15.41
C GLU A 32 -4.97 13.96 -15.39
N LYS A 33 -5.89 14.76 -14.84
CA LYS A 33 -5.70 16.20 -14.67
C LYS A 33 -4.49 16.48 -13.78
N GLY A 34 -4.38 15.81 -12.63
CA GLY A 34 -3.27 15.95 -11.69
C GLY A 34 -1.92 15.70 -12.36
N ASN A 35 -1.82 14.62 -13.14
CA ASN A 35 -0.63 14.28 -13.92
C ASN A 35 -0.31 15.34 -15.00
N ALA A 36 -1.32 15.95 -15.63
CA ALA A 36 -1.14 16.93 -16.68
C ALA A 36 -0.68 18.31 -16.18
N ILE A 37 -1.24 18.79 -15.06
CA ILE A 37 -0.96 20.14 -14.53
C ILE A 37 -0.05 20.15 -13.28
N GLY A 38 0.39 18.98 -12.83
CA GLY A 38 1.19 18.84 -11.61
C GLY A 38 0.41 19.16 -10.34
N ALA A 39 -0.92 18.96 -10.34
CA ALA A 39 -1.73 19.13 -9.14
C ALA A 39 -1.57 17.91 -8.22
N ASP A 40 -1.60 18.15 -6.92
CA ASP A 40 -1.41 17.11 -5.89
C ASP A 40 -2.71 16.34 -5.59
N GLU A 41 -3.70 16.40 -6.49
CA GLU A 41 -5.00 15.76 -6.31
C GLU A 41 -4.89 14.29 -6.75
N LEU A 42 -5.18 13.35 -5.84
CA LEU A 42 -4.94 11.91 -6.01
C LEU A 42 -3.54 11.57 -6.58
N SER A 43 -2.50 12.29 -6.16
CA SER A 43 -1.12 11.99 -6.55
C SER A 43 -0.73 10.57 -6.11
N ILE A 44 0.30 9.99 -6.75
CA ILE A 44 0.76 8.63 -6.43
C ILE A 44 1.00 8.42 -4.92
N ASN A 45 1.58 9.43 -4.25
CA ASN A 45 1.80 9.42 -2.80
C ASN A 45 0.48 9.28 -2.02
N ILE A 46 -0.55 10.04 -2.42
CA ILE A 46 -1.88 10.00 -1.78
C ILE A 46 -2.54 8.66 -2.01
N ARG A 47 -2.48 8.13 -3.24
CA ARG A 47 -3.06 6.83 -3.59
C ARG A 47 -2.42 5.69 -2.81
N GLU A 48 -1.12 5.76 -2.58
CA GLU A 48 -0.46 4.81 -1.68
C GLU A 48 -0.87 5.01 -0.22
N LEU A 49 -1.03 6.24 0.27
CA LEU A 49 -1.63 6.45 1.61
C LEU A 49 -3.04 5.88 1.72
N MET A 50 -3.86 5.95 0.65
CA MET A 50 -5.20 5.33 0.62
C MET A 50 -5.12 3.81 0.82
N SER A 51 -4.19 3.13 0.15
CA SER A 51 -3.95 1.70 0.35
C SER A 51 -3.61 1.36 1.81
N GLY A 52 -2.86 2.24 2.48
CA GLY A 52 -2.49 2.12 3.89
C GLY A 52 -3.65 2.35 4.86
N VAL A 53 -4.75 2.96 4.41
CA VAL A 53 -6.00 3.14 5.17
C VAL A 53 -7.00 2.02 4.86
N PHE A 54 -7.18 1.68 3.58
CA PHE A 54 -8.20 0.73 3.15
C PHE A 54 -7.88 -0.70 3.60
N ALA A 55 -6.62 -1.11 3.53
CA ALA A 55 -6.23 -2.44 3.99
C ALA A 55 -6.54 -2.66 5.49
N PRO A 56 -6.20 -1.73 6.41
CA PRO A 56 -6.68 -1.81 7.79
C PRO A 56 -8.20 -1.86 7.93
N VAL A 57 -8.94 -1.03 7.20
CA VAL A 57 -10.42 -1.05 7.30
C VAL A 57 -10.99 -2.43 6.94
N VAL A 58 -10.44 -3.08 5.92
CA VAL A 58 -10.91 -4.40 5.46
C VAL A 58 -10.43 -5.54 6.36
N TRP A 59 -9.22 -5.46 6.90
CA TRP A 59 -8.57 -6.57 7.60
C TRP A 59 -8.50 -6.43 9.13
N ALA A 60 -8.80 -5.27 9.72
CA ALA A 60 -8.68 -5.04 11.16
C ALA A 60 -9.46 -6.07 12.00
N SER A 61 -10.67 -6.43 11.60
CA SER A 61 -11.47 -7.44 12.32
C SER A 61 -10.82 -8.83 12.33
N LYS A 62 -9.97 -9.13 11.35
CA LYS A 62 -9.22 -10.39 11.24
C LYS A 62 -7.90 -10.34 12.03
N TRP A 63 -7.42 -9.14 12.37
CA TRP A 63 -6.23 -8.94 13.19
C TRP A 63 -6.55 -9.00 14.69
N SER A 64 -7.69 -8.43 15.10
CA SER A 64 -8.17 -8.41 16.51
C SER A 64 -8.44 -9.79 17.14
N GLN A 65 -8.33 -10.88 16.39
CA GLN A 65 -8.49 -12.24 16.93
C GLN A 65 -7.19 -12.79 17.56
N ALA A 66 -6.08 -12.06 17.45
CA ALA A 66 -4.78 -12.44 17.97
C ALA A 66 -4.54 -11.86 19.38
N VAL A 67 -5.06 -12.57 20.39
CA VAL A 67 -4.74 -12.42 21.83
C VAL A 67 -5.24 -11.12 22.50
N PRO A 68 -6.09 -11.21 23.55
CA PRO A 68 -6.73 -10.05 24.20
C PRO A 68 -5.81 -8.97 24.81
N ASP A 69 -4.57 -9.31 25.16
CA ASP A 69 -3.66 -8.44 25.91
C ASP A 69 -2.50 -7.86 25.09
N TYR A 70 -2.47 -8.10 23.78
CA TYR A 70 -1.38 -7.63 22.91
C TYR A 70 -1.87 -6.71 21.81
N HIS A 71 -1.17 -5.60 21.62
CA HIS A 71 -1.33 -4.78 20.43
C HIS A 71 -0.84 -5.55 19.21
N THR A 72 -1.69 -5.67 18.18
CA THR A 72 -1.28 -6.30 16.93
C THR A 72 -0.47 -5.30 16.10
N HIS A 73 0.81 -5.58 15.89
CA HIS A 73 1.67 -4.75 15.04
C HIS A 73 1.50 -5.15 13.57
N ILE A 74 1.06 -4.20 12.75
CA ILE A 74 0.87 -4.37 11.31
C ILE A 74 1.88 -3.51 10.57
N ARG A 75 2.71 -4.15 9.76
CA ARG A 75 3.67 -3.47 8.88
C ARG A 75 3.22 -3.56 7.43
N PHE A 76 3.06 -2.40 6.81
CA PHE A 76 2.88 -2.27 5.38
C PHE A 76 4.22 -1.97 4.71
N TRP A 77 4.54 -2.77 3.69
CA TRP A 77 5.72 -2.56 2.85
C TRP A 77 5.32 -1.77 1.62
N ILE A 78 5.98 -0.64 1.40
CA ILE A 78 5.74 0.30 0.31
C ILE A 78 7.07 0.71 -0.29
N ASP A 79 7.21 0.72 -1.61
CA ASP A 79 8.42 1.16 -2.29
C ASP A 79 8.49 2.70 -2.48
N ASN A 80 7.40 3.43 -2.26
CA ASN A 80 7.38 4.88 -2.28
C ASN A 80 7.86 5.51 -0.97
N SER A 81 9.13 5.89 -0.98
CA SER A 81 9.77 6.60 0.13
C SER A 81 9.12 7.94 0.49
N SER A 82 8.46 8.62 -0.47
CA SER A 82 7.76 9.88 -0.20
C SER A 82 6.49 9.66 0.61
N ALA A 83 5.68 8.65 0.24
CA ALA A 83 4.50 8.27 1.01
C ALA A 83 4.87 7.82 2.44
N VAL A 84 5.94 7.04 2.59
CA VAL A 84 6.49 6.66 3.91
C VAL A 84 6.94 7.88 4.71
N CYS A 85 7.65 8.83 4.07
CA CYS A 85 8.07 10.07 4.73
C CYS A 85 6.87 10.89 5.23
N TRP A 86 5.80 11.00 4.44
CA TRP A 86 4.58 11.70 4.81
C TRP A 86 3.87 11.01 5.98
N ALA A 87 3.76 9.68 5.93
CA ALA A 87 3.19 8.87 7.02
C ALA A 87 3.96 9.05 8.32
N ASN A 88 5.29 9.09 8.28
CA ASN A 88 6.13 9.30 9.45
C ASN A 88 6.05 10.73 10.00
N ARG A 89 5.95 11.74 9.12
CA ARG A 89 5.79 13.14 9.53
C ARG A 89 4.37 13.50 9.99
N ARG A 90 3.37 12.68 9.63
CA ARG A 90 1.95 12.88 9.95
C ARG A 90 1.39 14.23 9.48
N SER A 91 1.97 14.80 8.42
CA SER A 91 1.58 16.11 7.92
C SER A 91 1.61 16.19 6.39
N SER A 92 0.56 16.79 5.81
CA SER A 92 0.50 17.21 4.41
C SER A 92 -0.29 18.51 4.29
N ARG A 93 0.00 19.30 3.24
CA ARG A 93 -0.78 20.50 2.88
C ARG A 93 -2.06 20.16 2.13
N ASN A 94 -2.12 18.97 1.53
CA ASN A 94 -3.33 18.47 0.88
C ASN A 94 -4.34 18.01 1.97
N PRO A 95 -5.57 18.56 2.03
CA PRO A 95 -6.55 18.20 3.06
C PRO A 95 -6.95 16.72 3.06
N PHE A 96 -7.07 16.12 1.87
CA PHE A 96 -7.40 14.70 1.72
C PHE A 96 -6.24 13.82 2.21
N ALA A 97 -5.01 14.15 1.83
CA ALA A 97 -3.82 13.46 2.36
C ALA A 97 -3.72 13.60 3.89
N GLN A 98 -4.00 14.79 4.44
CA GLN A 98 -3.99 15.03 5.88
C GLN A 98 -5.07 14.21 6.60
N MET A 99 -6.23 14.01 5.99
CA MET A 99 -7.28 13.12 6.51
C MET A 99 -6.80 11.66 6.53
N LEU A 100 -6.20 11.17 5.45
CA LEU A 100 -5.63 9.80 5.39
C LEU A 100 -4.57 9.59 6.47
N LEU A 101 -3.66 10.55 6.65
CA LEU A 101 -2.62 10.51 7.68
C LEU A 101 -3.21 10.47 9.11
N ARG A 102 -4.32 11.15 9.35
CA ARG A 102 -5.05 11.09 10.63
C ARG A 102 -5.73 9.73 10.82
N LEU A 103 -6.26 9.11 9.77
CA LEU A 103 -6.85 7.77 9.84
C LEU A 103 -5.78 6.70 10.13
N ILE A 104 -4.62 6.79 9.49
CA ILE A 104 -3.46 5.93 9.80
C ILE A 104 -3.07 6.10 11.28
N ALA A 105 -3.02 7.35 11.77
CA ALA A 105 -2.72 7.62 13.17
C ALA A 105 -3.76 7.11 14.16
N LEU A 106 -5.04 7.13 13.77
CA LEU A 106 -6.10 6.57 14.58
C LEU A 106 -5.98 5.04 14.68
N GLY A 107 -5.56 4.39 13.58
CA GLY A 107 -5.24 2.95 13.57
C GLY A 107 -4.27 2.59 14.69
N ASP A 108 -3.16 3.34 14.81
CA ASP A 108 -2.13 3.14 15.86
C ASP A 108 -2.71 3.17 17.27
N PHE A 109 -3.72 4.01 17.50
CA PHE A 109 -4.32 4.21 18.81
C PHE A 109 -5.37 3.14 19.14
N CYS A 110 -6.11 2.65 18.15
CA CYS A 110 -7.27 1.76 18.33
C CYS A 110 -6.93 0.25 18.28
N SER A 111 -5.77 -0.15 18.82
CA SER A 111 -5.30 -1.55 18.98
C SER A 111 -4.43 -2.14 17.87
N HIS A 112 -4.13 -1.41 16.79
CA HIS A 112 -3.25 -1.88 15.71
C HIS A 112 -2.16 -0.87 15.40
N VAL A 113 -0.91 -1.15 15.73
CA VAL A 113 0.20 -0.26 15.35
C VAL A 113 0.46 -0.44 13.85
N VAL A 114 0.09 0.56 13.04
CA VAL A 114 0.21 0.56 11.57
C VAL A 114 1.44 1.36 11.17
N CYS A 115 2.49 0.65 10.74
CA CYS A 115 3.71 1.28 10.24
C CYS A 115 3.86 1.10 8.73
N LEU A 116 4.20 2.17 8.03
CA LEU A 116 4.60 2.12 6.62
C LEU A 116 6.14 2.12 6.55
N ASP A 117 6.73 1.20 5.79
CA ASP A 117 8.18 1.03 5.70
C ASP A 117 8.62 0.71 4.24
N THR A 118 9.81 1.20 3.88
CA THR A 118 10.46 0.95 2.59
C THR A 118 11.31 -0.32 2.55
N GLY A 119 11.50 -1.01 3.68
CA GLY A 119 12.28 -2.25 3.71
C GLY A 119 13.80 -2.09 3.80
N GLN A 120 14.29 -0.88 4.05
CA GLN A 120 15.74 -0.59 4.09
C GLN A 120 16.32 -0.59 5.53
N SER A 121 16.47 -1.77 6.18
CA SER A 121 17.51 -2.16 7.19
C SER A 121 17.08 -3.35 8.10
N PRO A 122 17.99 -4.18 8.68
CA PRO A 122 19.02 -5.02 8.06
C PRO A 122 18.64 -6.53 8.14
N THR A 123 19.08 -7.29 7.14
CA THR A 123 19.21 -8.77 7.12
C THR A 123 17.98 -9.70 7.18
N GLU A 124 16.81 -9.34 7.72
CA GLU A 124 15.72 -10.34 7.87
C GLU A 124 14.71 -10.54 6.70
N PRO A 125 14.47 -9.62 5.73
CA PRO A 125 13.31 -9.80 4.86
C PRO A 125 13.56 -10.60 3.56
N LYS A 126 14.82 -10.87 3.18
CA LYS A 126 15.08 -11.58 1.91
C LYS A 126 14.59 -13.02 1.94
N GLU A 127 14.78 -13.74 3.04
CA GLU A 127 14.41 -15.16 3.14
C GLU A 127 12.91 -15.39 3.30
N THR A 128 12.20 -14.50 4.00
CA THR A 128 10.74 -14.62 4.22
C THR A 128 9.92 -14.16 3.02
N MET A 129 10.43 -13.23 2.22
CA MET A 129 9.75 -12.75 1.01
C MET A 129 10.19 -13.46 -0.27
N GLU A 130 11.31 -14.20 -0.28
CA GLU A 130 11.77 -15.00 -1.43
C GLU A 130 10.71 -16.01 -1.94
N PRO A 131 10.06 -16.82 -1.08
CA PRO A 131 9.06 -17.79 -1.52
C PRO A 131 7.76 -17.12 -2.00
N LEU A 132 7.39 -15.99 -1.40
CA LEU A 132 6.23 -15.20 -1.81
C LEU A 132 6.50 -14.47 -3.13
N GLY A 133 7.69 -13.89 -3.26
CA GLY A 133 8.20 -13.33 -4.51
C GLY A 133 8.21 -14.40 -5.58
N ALA A 134 8.77 -15.58 -5.31
CA ALA A 134 8.77 -16.72 -6.23
C ALA A 134 7.34 -17.18 -6.56
N GLY A 135 6.42 -17.19 -5.59
CA GLY A 135 5.01 -17.53 -5.80
C GLY A 135 4.26 -16.52 -6.66
N LEU A 136 4.48 -15.22 -6.44
CA LEU A 136 3.92 -14.14 -7.27
C LEU A 136 4.55 -14.14 -8.68
N ARG A 137 5.86 -14.37 -8.77
CA ARG A 137 6.62 -14.58 -10.03
C ARG A 137 6.10 -15.79 -10.82
N ALA A 138 5.78 -16.89 -10.12
CA ALA A 138 5.33 -18.13 -10.75
C ALA A 138 3.84 -18.17 -11.08
N ARG A 139 2.98 -17.39 -10.40
CA ARG A 139 1.51 -17.48 -10.57
C ARG A 139 0.80 -16.23 -11.10
N VAL A 140 1.40 -15.03 -11.04
CA VAL A 140 0.69 -13.79 -11.42
C VAL A 140 1.19 -13.17 -12.72
N ILE A 141 2.41 -13.52 -13.18
CA ILE A 141 3.07 -12.84 -14.32
C ILE A 141 3.37 -13.78 -15.51
N ALA A 142 3.17 -15.10 -15.37
CA ALA A 142 3.20 -15.98 -16.55
C ALA A 142 1.96 -15.78 -17.46
N ASP A 143 0.83 -15.34 -16.89
CA ASP A 143 -0.45 -15.14 -17.60
C ASP A 143 -0.87 -13.66 -17.76
N THR A 144 0.04 -12.71 -17.56
CA THR A 144 -0.25 -11.32 -17.99
C THR A 144 -0.06 -11.19 -19.49
N SER A 145 -1.13 -10.83 -20.19
CA SER A 145 -1.19 -10.61 -21.64
C SER A 145 -0.39 -9.39 -22.12
N ARG A 146 0.29 -8.66 -21.22
CA ARG A 146 0.90 -7.37 -21.52
C ARG A 146 2.43 -7.43 -21.58
N ILE A 147 2.94 -7.29 -22.82
CA ILE A 147 4.37 -7.35 -23.21
C ILE A 147 5.27 -6.37 -22.43
N GLN A 148 4.71 -5.26 -21.98
CA GLN A 148 5.40 -4.16 -21.29
C GLN A 148 6.07 -4.59 -19.97
N TYR A 149 5.49 -5.56 -19.25
CA TYR A 149 6.10 -6.09 -18.02
C TYR A 149 7.17 -7.15 -18.25
N ARG A 150 7.34 -7.66 -19.50
CA ARG A 150 8.40 -8.65 -19.82
C ARG A 150 9.78 -8.04 -19.98
N ARG A 151 9.89 -6.76 -20.37
CA ARG A 151 11.20 -6.14 -20.68
C ARG A 151 12.01 -5.78 -19.44
N ALA A 152 11.37 -5.48 -18.32
CA ALA A 152 12.04 -5.24 -17.04
C ALA A 152 12.56 -6.54 -16.37
N TRP A 153 12.29 -7.71 -16.96
CA TRP A 153 12.56 -9.03 -16.36
C TRP A 153 13.86 -9.70 -16.85
N ASN A 154 14.43 -9.26 -17.97
CA ASN A 154 15.55 -9.93 -18.65
C ASN A 154 16.89 -9.16 -18.53
N GLN A 155 17.01 -8.28 -17.54
CA GLN A 155 18.28 -7.64 -17.14
C GLN A 155 18.65 -8.11 -15.74
#